data_AF-A0A6M4BIV3-F1
#
_entry.id   AF-A0A6M4BIV3-F1
#
_cell.length_a   1.000
_cell.length_b   1.000
_cell.length_c   1.000
_cell.angle_alpha   90.00
_cell.angle_beta   90.00
_cell.angle_gamma   90.00
#
_symmetry.space_group_name_H-M   'P 1'
#
loop_
_entity.id
_entity.type
_entity.pdbx_description
1 polymer ?
#
loop_
_entity_poly.entity_id
_entity_poly.type
_entity_poly.pdbx_seq_one_letter_code
_entity_poly.pdbx_strand_id
1 'polypeptide(L)'
;KIVRNAIALERARVFARDIAGGDPERMAPGKIVDYVKASFNDDSNISVTVIDNDEIIAQDYPLLAAVSRAANRVDRHKARVVEIEYKPSDIARVTETLMLVGKGVTYDTGGADIKISGKMAGMARDKCGAAAVAGFLKACSILKPPHLKVIGVLCLCRNSVGEDCYVADELLVSKSGKTVRVTNTDAEGRFAMADALYKMSEMALGELN
;
A
#
# COMPACT_ATOMS: atom_id res chain seq x y z
N LYS A 1 -19.57 -23.81 9.12
CA LYS A 1 -19.54 -22.49 8.45
C LYS A 1 -19.08 -21.37 9.39
N ILE A 2 -19.72 -21.16 10.55
CA ILE A 2 -19.38 -20.09 11.51
C ILE A 2 -17.92 -20.18 12.00
N VAL A 3 -17.47 -21.35 12.47
CA VAL A 3 -16.08 -21.55 12.94
C VAL A 3 -15.04 -21.26 11.84
N ARG A 4 -15.29 -21.73 10.61
CA ARG A 4 -14.42 -21.44 9.45
C ARG A 4 -14.31 -19.94 9.19
N ASN A 5 -15.43 -19.22 9.20
CA ASN A 5 -15.45 -17.78 8.98
C ASN A 5 -14.72 -17.03 10.11
N ALA A 6 -14.94 -17.42 11.36
CA ALA A 6 -14.24 -16.83 12.50
C ALA A 6 -12.72 -17.03 12.41
N ILE A 7 -12.26 -18.25 12.07
CA ILE A 7 -10.83 -18.53 11.86
C ILE A 7 -10.26 -17.69 10.73
N ALA A 8 -10.96 -17.56 9.60
CA ALA A 8 -10.50 -16.77 8.47
C ALA A 8 -10.35 -15.29 8.85
N LEU A 9 -11.34 -14.72 9.54
CA LEU A 9 -11.33 -13.34 9.99
C LEU A 9 -10.23 -13.08 11.02
N GLU A 10 -10.03 -13.96 12.00
CA GLU A 10 -8.95 -13.79 12.97
C GLU A 10 -7.56 -13.95 12.35
N ARG A 11 -7.36 -14.90 11.42
CA ARG A 11 -6.10 -15.02 10.68
C ARG A 11 -5.80 -13.76 9.85
N ALA A 12 -6.81 -13.22 9.17
CA ALA A 12 -6.71 -11.96 8.45
C ALA A 12 -6.38 -10.78 9.37
N ARG A 13 -7.01 -10.72 10.54
CA ARG A 13 -6.79 -9.69 11.55
C ARG A 13 -5.40 -9.75 12.15
N VAL A 14 -4.90 -10.95 12.47
CA VAL A 14 -3.52 -11.15 12.95
C VAL A 14 -2.52 -10.68 11.89
N PHE A 15 -2.71 -11.12 10.64
CA PHE A 15 -1.86 -10.71 9.52
C PHE A 15 -1.83 -9.18 9.34
N ALA A 16 -2.98 -8.52 9.39
CA ALA A 16 -3.05 -7.05 9.35
C ALA A 16 -2.38 -6.41 10.58
N ARG A 17 -2.55 -6.97 11.78
CA ARG A 17 -1.97 -6.44 13.02
C ARG A 17 -0.46 -6.59 13.07
N ASP A 18 0.09 -7.66 12.52
CA ASP A 18 1.54 -7.84 12.44
C ASP A 18 2.16 -6.73 11.59
N ILE A 19 1.56 -6.44 10.42
CA ILE A 19 1.98 -5.32 9.57
C ILE A 19 1.78 -3.99 10.30
N ALA A 20 0.56 -3.70 10.76
CA ALA A 20 0.20 -2.40 11.35
C ALA A 20 0.91 -2.08 12.66
N GLY A 21 1.07 -3.08 13.53
CA GLY A 21 1.63 -2.96 14.87
C GLY A 21 3.16 -3.10 14.90
N GLY A 22 3.76 -3.68 13.85
CA GLY A 22 5.21 -3.75 13.71
C GLY A 22 5.85 -2.36 13.71
N ASP A 23 6.96 -2.24 14.43
CA ASP A 23 7.73 -1.01 14.48
C ASP A 23 8.27 -0.61 13.09
N PRO A 24 8.74 0.63 12.92
CA PRO A 24 9.18 1.15 11.62
C PRO A 24 10.28 0.35 10.92
N GLU A 25 11.09 -0.39 11.67
CA GLU A 25 12.23 -1.13 11.15
C GLU A 25 11.86 -2.58 10.86
N ARG A 26 11.06 -3.22 11.73
CA ARG A 26 10.55 -4.58 11.50
C ARG A 26 9.51 -4.65 10.40
N MET A 27 8.75 -3.57 10.19
CA MET A 27 7.77 -3.44 9.12
C MET A 27 8.06 -2.19 8.26
N ALA A 28 9.33 -2.05 7.87
CA ALA A 28 9.74 -1.17 6.78
C ALA A 28 9.21 -1.71 5.42
N PRO A 29 9.20 -0.91 4.33
CA PRO A 29 8.54 -1.31 3.07
C PRO A 29 8.97 -2.68 2.54
N GLY A 30 10.29 -2.93 2.47
CA GLY A 30 10.81 -4.24 2.03
C GLY A 30 10.43 -5.40 2.96
N LYS A 31 10.37 -5.17 4.28
CA LYS A 31 9.97 -6.22 5.24
C LYS A 31 8.49 -6.55 5.17
N ILE A 32 7.64 -5.57 4.85
CA ILE A 32 6.24 -5.83 4.55
C ILE A 32 6.11 -6.69 3.28
N VAL A 33 6.90 -6.39 2.24
CA VAL A 33 6.93 -7.21 1.01
C VAL A 33 7.30 -8.66 1.32
N ASP A 34 8.37 -8.88 2.09
CA ASP A 34 8.82 -10.23 2.49
C ASP A 34 7.70 -10.97 3.24
N TYR A 35 7.07 -10.30 4.22
CA TYR A 35 6.00 -10.87 5.02
C TYR A 35 4.74 -11.18 4.21
N VAL A 36 4.38 -10.32 3.26
CA VAL A 36 3.26 -10.54 2.32
C VAL A 36 3.54 -11.75 1.43
N LYS A 37 4.71 -11.80 0.79
CA LYS A 37 5.09 -12.94 -0.06
C LYS A 37 5.07 -14.25 0.71
N ALA A 38 5.68 -14.29 1.89
CA ALA A 38 5.71 -15.48 2.74
C ALA A 38 4.30 -15.96 3.14
N SER A 39 3.37 -15.02 3.37
CA SER A 39 1.99 -15.35 3.77
C SER A 39 1.14 -15.94 2.63
N PHE A 40 1.49 -15.66 1.37
CA PHE A 40 0.72 -16.06 0.19
C PHE A 40 1.42 -17.10 -0.71
N ASN A 41 2.66 -17.51 -0.38
CA ASN A 41 3.50 -18.35 -1.23
C ASN A 41 2.83 -19.63 -1.77
N ASP A 42 1.94 -20.25 -0.99
CA ASP A 42 1.33 -21.53 -1.32
C ASP A 42 -0.13 -21.40 -1.82
N ASP A 43 -0.62 -20.17 -2.05
CA ASP A 43 -2.01 -19.97 -2.51
C ASP A 43 -2.07 -19.66 -4.02
N SER A 44 -2.49 -20.65 -4.80
CA SER A 44 -2.68 -20.52 -6.24
C SER A 44 -3.79 -19.55 -6.66
N ASN A 45 -4.65 -19.10 -5.73
CA ASN A 45 -5.67 -18.09 -5.99
C ASN A 45 -5.18 -16.66 -5.76
N ILE A 46 -3.95 -16.48 -5.25
CA ILE A 46 -3.35 -15.17 -4.98
C ILE A 46 -2.11 -14.98 -5.84
N SER A 47 -2.01 -13.84 -6.52
CA SER A 47 -0.75 -13.38 -7.12
C SER A 47 -0.28 -12.10 -6.43
N VAL A 48 1.03 -12.03 -6.15
CA VAL A 48 1.68 -10.86 -5.56
C VAL A 48 2.71 -10.31 -6.54
N THR A 49 2.45 -9.13 -7.08
CA THR A 49 3.38 -8.37 -7.92
C THR A 49 4.01 -7.26 -7.09
N VAL A 50 5.34 -7.10 -7.18
CA VAL A 50 6.08 -6.06 -6.47
C VAL A 50 6.77 -5.17 -7.47
N ILE A 51 6.58 -3.86 -7.30
CA ILE A 51 7.29 -2.81 -8.02
C ILE A 51 8.25 -2.17 -7.02
N ASP A 52 9.54 -2.39 -7.21
CA ASP A 52 10.61 -1.96 -6.31
C ASP A 52 11.75 -1.21 -7.00
N ASN A 53 11.68 -1.07 -8.32
CA ASN A 53 12.59 -0.25 -9.12
C ASN A 53 12.19 1.23 -8.99
N ASP A 54 13.13 2.06 -8.58
CA ASP A 54 12.89 3.47 -8.26
C ASP A 54 12.48 4.28 -9.52
N GLU A 55 13.03 3.95 -10.70
CA GLU A 55 12.67 4.61 -11.96
C GLU A 55 11.24 4.31 -12.39
N ILE A 56 10.80 3.04 -12.28
CA ILE A 56 9.42 2.65 -12.55
C ILE A 56 8.47 3.32 -11.56
N ILE A 57 8.81 3.36 -10.27
CA ILE A 57 8.00 4.06 -9.27
C ILE A 57 7.91 5.55 -9.60
N ALA A 58 8.99 6.21 -10.00
CA ALA A 58 8.96 7.61 -10.41
C ALA A 58 8.09 7.86 -11.65
N GLN A 59 8.06 6.92 -12.60
CA GLN A 59 7.25 7.03 -13.81
C GLN A 59 5.76 6.73 -13.60
N ASP A 60 5.45 5.69 -12.80
CA ASP A 60 4.10 5.18 -12.65
C ASP A 60 3.38 5.70 -11.40
N TYR A 61 4.14 6.10 -10.38
CA TYR A 61 3.64 6.64 -9.11
C TYR A 61 4.45 7.88 -8.69
N PRO A 62 4.55 8.92 -9.54
CA PRO A 62 5.41 10.08 -9.31
C PRO A 62 5.16 10.79 -7.96
N LEU A 63 3.92 10.83 -7.47
CA LEU A 63 3.59 11.43 -6.18
C LEU A 63 4.08 10.56 -5.00
N LEU A 64 4.00 9.23 -5.11
CA LEU A 64 4.60 8.32 -4.14
C LEU A 64 6.12 8.45 -4.12
N ALA A 65 6.73 8.58 -5.30
CA ALA A 65 8.16 8.78 -5.46
C ALA A 65 8.62 10.06 -4.75
N ALA A 66 7.88 11.17 -4.90
CA ALA A 66 8.17 12.43 -4.22
C ALA A 66 8.10 12.29 -2.69
N VAL A 67 7.06 11.64 -2.16
CA VAL A 67 6.93 11.39 -0.70
C VAL A 67 8.11 10.59 -0.15
N SER A 68 8.60 9.60 -0.90
CA SER A 68 9.70 8.72 -0.46
C SER A 68 11.09 9.22 -0.81
N ARG A 69 11.22 10.34 -1.54
CA ARG A 69 12.47 10.80 -2.18
C ARG A 69 13.65 10.88 -1.19
N ALA A 70 13.44 11.51 -0.04
CA ALA A 70 14.46 11.56 1.03
C ALA A 70 14.81 10.18 1.61
N ALA A 71 13.82 9.29 1.73
CA ALA A 71 13.98 7.99 2.37
C ALA A 71 14.67 6.97 1.44
N ASN A 72 14.50 7.08 0.13
CA ASN A 72 14.99 6.12 -0.85
C ASN A 72 16.52 5.99 -0.90
N ARG A 73 17.26 6.93 -0.30
CA ARG A 73 18.72 6.83 -0.10
C ARG A 73 19.14 5.71 0.86
N VAL A 74 18.20 5.21 1.67
CA VAL A 74 18.40 4.08 2.58
C VAL A 74 17.66 2.88 2.02
N ASP A 75 18.39 1.84 1.60
CA ASP A 75 17.82 0.68 0.90
C ASP A 75 16.61 0.05 1.59
N ARG A 76 16.67 -0.11 2.92
CA ARG A 76 15.56 -0.68 3.71
C ARG A 76 14.31 0.20 3.77
N HIS A 77 14.41 1.49 3.47
CA HIS A 77 13.28 2.43 3.47
C HIS A 77 12.72 2.70 2.07
N LYS A 78 13.36 2.17 1.01
CA LYS A 78 12.94 2.42 -0.36
C LYS A 78 11.47 2.06 -0.57
N ALA A 79 10.77 2.92 -1.32
CA ALA A 79 9.36 2.72 -1.64
C ALA A 79 9.11 1.39 -2.34
N ARG A 80 7.93 0.82 -2.10
CA ARG A 80 7.45 -0.39 -2.77
C ARG A 80 5.98 -0.19 -3.11
N VAL A 81 5.58 -0.55 -4.32
CA VAL A 81 4.17 -0.76 -4.63
C VAL A 81 3.93 -2.25 -4.72
N VAL A 82 2.97 -2.75 -3.95
CA VAL A 82 2.61 -4.17 -3.93
C VAL A 82 1.19 -4.31 -4.45
N GLU A 83 1.05 -5.01 -5.56
CA GLU A 83 -0.26 -5.38 -6.10
C GLU A 83 -0.53 -6.83 -5.74
N ILE A 84 -1.64 -7.06 -5.06
CA ILE A 84 -2.07 -8.38 -4.63
C ILE A 84 -3.43 -8.63 -5.28
N GLU A 85 -3.53 -9.69 -6.06
CA GLU A 85 -4.76 -10.05 -6.74
C GLU A 85 -5.27 -11.39 -6.23
N TYR A 86 -6.55 -11.44 -5.86
CA TYR A 86 -7.30 -12.67 -5.64
C TYR A 86 -8.17 -12.97 -6.85
N LYS A 87 -8.01 -14.17 -7.41
CA LYS A 87 -8.86 -14.73 -8.46
C LYS A 87 -9.39 -16.10 -8.03
N PRO A 88 -10.71 -16.33 -8.08
CA PRO A 88 -11.24 -17.66 -7.81
C PRO A 88 -10.80 -18.63 -8.90
N SER A 89 -10.73 -19.93 -8.57
CA SER A 89 -10.27 -20.95 -9.52
C SER A 89 -11.19 -21.09 -10.73
N ASP A 90 -12.46 -20.72 -10.59
CA ASP A 90 -13.44 -20.68 -11.68
C ASP A 90 -13.81 -19.22 -11.95
N ILE A 91 -13.14 -18.63 -12.95
CA ILE A 91 -13.31 -17.22 -13.29
C ILE A 91 -14.71 -16.91 -13.85
N ALA A 92 -15.39 -17.91 -14.43
CA ALA A 92 -16.72 -17.73 -15.02
C ALA A 92 -17.79 -17.43 -13.95
N ARG A 93 -17.48 -17.67 -12.68
CA ARG A 93 -18.37 -17.38 -11.55
C ARG A 93 -18.22 -15.98 -10.98
N VAL A 94 -17.20 -15.22 -11.41
CA VAL A 94 -17.00 -13.85 -10.96
C VAL A 94 -18.14 -12.97 -11.45
N THR A 95 -18.79 -12.28 -10.53
CA THR A 95 -19.85 -11.29 -10.83
C THR A 95 -19.46 -9.89 -10.41
N GLU A 96 -18.40 -9.75 -9.60
CA GLU A 96 -17.97 -8.46 -9.03
C GLU A 96 -16.43 -8.46 -8.84
N THR A 97 -15.84 -7.29 -9.04
CA THR A 97 -14.43 -7.00 -8.84
C THR A 97 -14.30 -5.89 -7.82
N LEU A 98 -13.70 -6.21 -6.67
CA LEU A 98 -13.41 -5.22 -5.64
C LEU A 98 -11.99 -4.69 -5.79
N MET A 99 -11.85 -3.37 -5.77
CA MET A 99 -10.58 -2.66 -5.95
C MET A 99 -10.26 -1.83 -4.71
N LEU A 100 -9.10 -2.06 -4.11
CA LEU A 100 -8.70 -1.45 -2.83
C LEU A 100 -7.30 -0.84 -2.93
N VAL A 101 -7.14 0.40 -2.48
CA VAL A 101 -5.83 1.05 -2.33
C VAL A 101 -5.59 1.38 -0.87
N GLY A 102 -4.46 0.95 -0.32
CA GLY A 102 -4.11 1.14 1.08
C GLY A 102 -2.92 2.08 1.26
N LYS A 103 -3.10 3.12 2.09
CA LYS A 103 -2.00 3.98 2.59
C LYS A 103 -1.00 3.12 3.35
N GLY A 104 0.25 3.12 2.89
CA GLY A 104 1.32 2.29 3.43
C GLY A 104 2.53 3.08 3.93
N VAL A 105 2.32 4.26 4.51
CA VAL A 105 3.42 5.06 5.05
C VAL A 105 3.97 4.37 6.29
N THR A 106 5.11 3.69 6.17
CA THR A 106 5.64 2.78 7.20
C THR A 106 6.17 3.53 8.42
N TYR A 107 6.56 4.79 8.20
CA TYR A 107 6.79 5.79 9.23
C TYR A 107 6.63 7.18 8.64
N ASP A 108 5.95 8.04 9.39
CA ASP A 108 5.64 9.40 8.97
C ASP A 108 6.26 10.42 9.92
N THR A 109 7.31 11.10 9.44
CA THR A 109 7.89 12.25 10.17
C THR A 109 7.17 13.56 9.90
N GLY A 110 6.29 13.59 8.88
CA GLY A 110 5.72 14.79 8.27
C GLY A 110 6.56 15.45 7.18
N GLY A 111 7.73 14.90 6.84
CA GLY A 111 8.63 15.51 5.86
C GLY A 111 9.17 16.87 6.33
N ALA A 112 9.31 17.83 5.42
CA ALA A 112 9.77 19.19 5.74
C ALA A 112 8.83 19.91 6.73
N ASP A 113 7.52 19.68 6.63
CA ASP A 113 6.50 20.03 7.62
C ASP A 113 6.51 19.05 8.81
N ILE A 114 7.66 18.99 9.50
CA ILE A 114 7.94 17.98 10.51
C ILE A 114 6.91 17.98 11.65
N LYS A 115 6.49 16.79 12.07
CA LYS A 115 5.65 16.60 13.26
C LYS A 115 6.42 17.04 14.51
N ILE A 116 5.88 18.03 15.21
CA ILE A 116 6.42 18.56 16.47
C ILE A 116 5.65 18.06 17.70
N SER A 117 6.09 18.45 18.90
CA SER A 117 5.37 18.23 20.17
C SER A 117 5.08 16.75 20.47
N GLY A 118 6.01 15.86 20.11
CA GLY A 118 5.92 14.41 20.37
C GLY A 118 4.89 13.66 19.50
N LYS A 119 4.28 14.32 18.50
CA LYS A 119 3.25 13.71 17.63
C LYS A 119 3.78 12.65 16.67
N MET A 120 5.10 12.52 16.56
CA MET A 120 5.75 11.46 15.79
C MET A 120 5.60 10.07 16.46
N ALA A 121 5.43 10.02 17.79
CA ALA A 121 5.23 8.77 18.50
C ALA A 121 3.94 8.08 18.02
N GLY A 122 4.07 6.84 17.53
CA GLY A 122 2.95 6.06 17.00
C GLY A 122 2.72 6.17 15.50
N MET A 123 3.49 7.01 14.77
CA MET A 123 3.40 7.13 13.30
C MET A 123 3.91 5.91 12.53
N ALA A 124 4.44 4.90 13.23
CA ALA A 124 4.61 3.56 12.67
C ALA A 124 3.28 2.95 12.20
N ARG A 125 2.13 3.41 12.73
CA ARG A 125 0.80 2.90 12.36
C ARG A 125 0.21 3.58 11.13
N ASP A 126 0.94 4.48 10.48
CA ASP A 126 0.45 5.21 9.30
C ASP A 126 0.39 4.35 8.01
N LYS A 127 0.73 3.07 8.16
CA LYS A 127 0.57 1.96 7.20
C LYS A 127 -0.67 1.08 7.46
N CYS A 128 -1.54 1.44 8.41
CA CYS A 128 -2.73 0.65 8.75
C CYS A 128 -3.69 0.45 7.57
N GLY A 129 -3.75 1.40 6.62
CA GLY A 129 -4.57 1.25 5.41
C GLY A 129 -4.09 0.10 4.54
N ALA A 130 -2.80 0.05 4.23
CA ALA A 130 -2.17 -1.07 3.52
C ALA A 130 -2.32 -2.39 4.29
N ALA A 131 -2.14 -2.35 5.62
CA ALA A 131 -2.33 -3.53 6.46
C ALA A 131 -3.76 -4.09 6.39
N ALA A 132 -4.77 -3.22 6.35
CA ALA A 132 -6.17 -3.62 6.22
C ALA A 132 -6.46 -4.26 4.85
N VAL A 133 -5.93 -3.70 3.76
CA VAL A 133 -6.05 -4.28 2.40
C VAL A 133 -5.40 -5.66 2.34
N ALA A 134 -4.17 -5.79 2.86
CA ALA A 134 -3.47 -7.07 2.92
C ALA A 134 -4.23 -8.11 3.77
N GLY A 135 -4.79 -7.68 4.91
CA GLY A 135 -5.67 -8.49 5.76
C GLY A 135 -6.92 -8.97 5.04
N PHE A 136 -7.59 -8.09 4.29
CA PHE A 136 -8.77 -8.45 3.52
C PHE A 136 -8.47 -9.56 2.50
N LEU A 137 -7.37 -9.43 1.76
CA LEU A 137 -6.94 -10.47 0.83
C LEU A 137 -6.51 -11.76 1.53
N LYS A 138 -5.98 -11.68 2.74
CA LYS A 138 -5.77 -12.87 3.57
C LYS A 138 -7.08 -13.57 3.91
N ALA A 139 -8.17 -12.85 4.17
CA ALA A 139 -9.48 -13.46 4.34
C ALA A 139 -9.97 -14.12 3.03
N CYS A 140 -9.81 -13.46 1.88
CA CYS A 140 -10.15 -14.02 0.57
C CYS A 140 -9.40 -15.31 0.26
N SER A 141 -8.09 -15.37 0.56
CA SER A 141 -7.24 -16.56 0.38
C SER A 141 -7.77 -17.80 1.13
N ILE A 142 -8.38 -17.59 2.30
CA ILE A 142 -8.91 -18.68 3.15
C ILE A 142 -10.37 -19.03 2.80
N LEU A 143 -11.19 -18.01 2.56
CA LEU A 143 -12.62 -18.18 2.30
C LEU A 143 -12.92 -18.62 0.87
N LYS A 144 -12.07 -18.20 -0.08
CA LYS A 144 -12.17 -18.47 -1.52
C LYS A 144 -13.58 -18.15 -2.07
N PRO A 145 -14.08 -16.90 -1.92
CA PRO A 145 -15.38 -16.52 -2.47
C PRO A 145 -15.36 -16.68 -4.01
N PRO A 146 -16.29 -17.45 -4.60
CA PRO A 146 -16.24 -17.75 -6.03
C PRO A 146 -16.79 -16.63 -6.92
N HIS A 147 -17.54 -15.69 -6.35
CA HIS A 147 -18.21 -14.61 -7.07
C HIS A 147 -17.39 -13.32 -7.15
N LEU A 148 -16.24 -13.29 -6.47
CA LEU A 148 -15.48 -12.08 -6.24
C LEU A 148 -14.07 -12.21 -6.82
N LYS A 149 -13.65 -11.24 -7.61
CA LYS A 149 -12.24 -10.95 -7.89
C LYS A 149 -11.83 -9.76 -7.02
N VAL A 150 -10.61 -9.73 -6.49
CA VAL A 150 -10.15 -8.59 -5.68
C VAL A 150 -8.75 -8.17 -6.10
N ILE A 151 -8.55 -6.87 -6.28
CA ILE A 151 -7.25 -6.27 -6.57
C ILE A 151 -6.94 -5.26 -5.46
N GLY A 152 -5.90 -5.54 -4.68
CA GLY A 152 -5.43 -4.68 -3.59
C GLY A 152 -4.05 -4.09 -3.91
N VAL A 153 -3.90 -2.78 -3.77
CA VAL A 153 -2.62 -2.08 -3.95
C VAL A 153 -2.14 -1.49 -2.62
N LEU A 154 -0.94 -1.87 -2.21
CA LEU A 154 -0.26 -1.32 -1.04
C LEU A 154 0.77 -0.29 -1.50
N CYS A 155 0.56 0.98 -1.13
CA CYS A 155 1.48 2.07 -1.47
C CYS A 155 2.46 2.26 -0.31
N LEU A 156 3.56 1.50 -0.30
CA LEU A 156 4.51 1.45 0.81
C LEU A 156 5.64 2.47 0.62
N CYS A 157 5.81 3.38 1.57
CA CYS A 157 6.90 4.36 1.56
C CYS A 157 7.22 4.84 2.98
N ARG A 158 8.27 5.65 3.12
CA ARG A 158 8.58 6.36 4.37
C ARG A 158 8.64 7.85 4.07
N ASN A 159 7.85 8.65 4.78
CA ASN A 159 7.94 10.11 4.71
C ASN A 159 9.02 10.56 5.69
N SER A 160 10.18 10.94 5.16
CA SER A 160 11.38 11.25 5.95
C SER A 160 11.86 12.68 5.69
N VAL A 161 12.58 13.23 6.67
CA VAL A 161 13.31 14.49 6.52
C VAL A 161 14.72 14.21 6.01
N GLY A 162 15.17 14.97 5.02
CA GLY A 162 16.52 14.85 4.47
C GLY A 162 16.76 15.90 3.39
N GLU A 163 17.99 15.94 2.86
CA GLU A 163 18.39 16.92 1.85
C GLU A 163 17.58 16.85 0.54
N ASP A 164 16.90 15.73 0.30
CA ASP A 164 16.11 15.46 -0.89
C ASP A 164 14.62 15.27 -0.57
N CYS A 165 14.14 15.77 0.58
CA CYS A 165 12.70 15.76 0.86
C CYS A 165 11.98 16.69 -0.12
N TYR A 166 10.75 16.31 -0.48
CA TYR A 166 9.83 17.25 -1.10
C TYR A 166 9.39 18.31 -0.09
N VAL A 167 9.11 19.51 -0.58
CA VAL A 167 8.86 20.70 0.26
C VAL A 167 7.55 21.38 -0.11
N ALA A 168 7.03 22.21 0.80
CA ALA A 168 5.94 23.10 0.47
C ALA A 168 6.29 24.00 -0.72
N ASP A 169 5.27 24.35 -1.51
CA ASP A 169 5.33 25.08 -2.78
C ASP A 169 5.95 24.34 -3.97
N GLU A 170 6.45 23.11 -3.79
CA GLU A 170 6.80 22.24 -4.90
C GLU A 170 5.54 21.88 -5.72
N LEU A 171 5.66 21.90 -7.05
CA LEU A 171 4.63 21.49 -7.98
C LEU A 171 4.97 20.11 -8.53
N LEU A 172 4.18 19.11 -8.16
CA LEU A 172 4.37 17.73 -8.60
C LEU A 172 3.38 17.38 -9.70
N VAL A 173 3.79 16.61 -10.70
CA VAL A 173 2.90 16.12 -11.75
C VAL A 173 2.48 14.69 -11.40
N SER A 174 1.18 14.46 -11.25
CA SER A 174 0.63 13.12 -10.99
C SER A 174 0.64 12.24 -12.24
N LYS A 175 0.40 10.94 -12.06
CA LYS A 175 0.24 9.99 -13.16
C LYS A 175 -0.90 10.37 -14.11
N SER A 176 -1.94 11.04 -13.62
CA SER A 176 -3.04 11.58 -14.42
C SER A 176 -2.69 12.84 -15.23
N GLY A 177 -1.44 13.32 -15.14
CA GLY A 177 -0.98 14.55 -15.80
C GLY A 177 -1.41 15.84 -15.10
N LYS A 178 -2.12 15.75 -13.97
CA LYS A 178 -2.52 16.92 -13.19
C LYS A 178 -1.36 17.41 -12.33
N THR A 179 -1.17 18.72 -12.28
CA THR A 179 -0.19 19.33 -11.37
C THR A 179 -0.80 19.53 -9.99
N VAL A 180 -0.10 19.12 -8.95
CA VAL A 180 -0.50 19.23 -7.55
C VAL A 180 0.52 20.09 -6.83
N ARG A 181 0.08 21.22 -6.25
CA ARG A 181 0.91 22.02 -5.35
C ARG A 181 0.95 21.36 -3.98
N VAL A 182 2.17 21.13 -3.49
CA VAL A 182 2.40 20.69 -2.12
C VAL A 182 2.21 21.89 -1.21
N THR A 183 1.19 21.86 -0.37
CA THR A 183 0.98 22.92 0.64
C THR A 183 1.45 22.51 2.03
N ASN A 184 1.61 21.20 2.26
CA ASN A 184 2.06 20.62 3.51
C ASN A 184 2.54 19.17 3.26
N THR A 185 3.76 18.83 3.66
CA THR A 185 4.36 17.50 3.43
C THR A 185 3.94 16.45 4.46
N ASP A 186 3.19 16.83 5.50
CA ASP A 186 2.48 15.96 6.46
C ASP A 186 1.07 15.55 5.95
N ALA A 187 0.72 15.98 4.73
CA ALA A 187 -0.45 15.51 4.00
C ALA A 187 -0.10 14.40 3.00
N GLU A 188 1.03 13.71 3.18
CA GLU A 188 1.68 12.79 2.24
C GLU A 188 0.80 11.60 1.84
N GLY A 189 -0.06 11.10 2.73
CA GLY A 189 -0.85 9.90 2.46
C GLY A 189 -1.73 10.00 1.22
N ARG A 190 -2.24 11.19 0.91
CA ARG A 190 -3.02 11.41 -0.31
C ARG A 190 -2.14 11.41 -1.56
N PHE A 191 -0.90 11.89 -1.46
CA PHE A 191 0.09 11.84 -2.54
C PHE A 191 0.51 10.40 -2.80
N ALA A 192 0.85 9.66 -1.73
CA ALA A 192 1.26 8.27 -1.80
C ALA A 192 0.23 7.35 -2.48
N MET A 193 -1.06 7.65 -2.37
CA MET A 193 -2.13 6.82 -2.94
C MET A 193 -2.69 7.33 -4.27
N ALA A 194 -2.57 8.62 -4.59
CA ALA A 194 -3.31 9.24 -5.69
C ALA A 194 -3.02 8.60 -7.05
N ASP A 195 -1.76 8.27 -7.34
CA ASP A 195 -1.40 7.64 -8.61
C ASP A 195 -1.90 6.20 -8.70
N ALA A 196 -1.88 5.45 -7.59
CA ALA A 196 -2.45 4.12 -7.51
C ALA A 196 -3.98 4.15 -7.68
N LEU A 197 -4.67 5.10 -7.04
CA LEU A 197 -6.11 5.30 -7.22
C LEU A 197 -6.45 5.62 -8.68
N TYR A 198 -5.66 6.47 -9.33
CA TYR A 198 -5.84 6.79 -10.75
C TYR A 198 -5.66 5.55 -11.62
N LYS A 199 -4.55 4.82 -11.47
CA LYS A 199 -4.30 3.56 -12.20
C LYS A 199 -5.43 2.55 -12.01
N MET A 200 -5.92 2.39 -10.78
CA MET A 200 -7.03 1.50 -10.47
C MET A 200 -8.34 1.97 -11.09
N SER A 201 -8.60 3.28 -11.15
CA SER A 201 -9.80 3.84 -11.79
C SER A 201 -9.83 3.60 -13.30
N GLU A 202 -8.68 3.64 -13.97
CA GLU A 202 -8.56 3.28 -15.39
C GLU A 202 -8.78 1.79 -15.60
N MET A 203 -8.18 0.95 -14.75
CA MET A 203 -8.34 -0.51 -14.81
C MET A 203 -9.80 -0.94 -14.58
N ALA A 204 -10.52 -0.27 -13.68
CA ALA A 204 -11.92 -0.58 -13.37
C ALA A 204 -12.83 -0.56 -14.60
N LEU A 205 -12.52 0.22 -15.64
CA LEU A 205 -13.29 0.28 -16.88
C LEU A 205 -13.34 -1.07 -17.63
N GLY A 206 -12.37 -1.95 -17.40
CA GLY A 206 -12.29 -3.28 -18.00
C GLY A 206 -12.75 -4.41 -17.08
N GLU A 207 -13.23 -4.10 -15.87
CA GLU A 207 -13.61 -5.08 -14.85
C GLU A 207 -15.14 -5.18 -14.67
N LEU A 208 -15.59 -6.28 -14.06
CA LEU A 208 -16.99 -6.46 -13.67
C LEU A 208 -17.22 -5.71 -12.35
N ASN A 209 -17.82 -4.51 -12.40
CA ASN A 209 -18.11 -3.67 -11.22
C ASN A 209 -19.57 -3.78 -10.76
#